data_AF-A0A9B0TGG8-F1
#
_entry.id   AF-A0A9B0TGG8-F1
#
_cell.length_a   1.000
_cell.length_b   1.000
_cell.length_c   1.000
_cell.angle_alpha   90.00
_cell.angle_beta   90.00
_cell.angle_gamma   90.00
#
_symmetry.space_group_name_H-M   'P 1'
#
loop_
_entity.id
_entity.type
_entity.pdbx_description
1 polymer ?
#
loop_
_entity_poly.entity_id
_entity_poly.type
_entity_poly.pdbx_seq_one_letter_code
_entity_poly.pdbx_strand_id
1 'polypeptide(L)'
;MSLDLAHPFVGQAAPQHPKMSIPYKTFQFYQFSTKKQEGQEDDGCSITEAVKMLDNKLRDYQEQFNTTHLLALCDYFHNTFIHHYKLYQYVLCQDQEVKLTLTLLEVCTPPQPLPLAQGMDRDVWKHEQQMAELTMAEVQKHTNMLLLKEALCLEQERMLQKTFQDINAQGRVLKREELENLIHEAIHIQMECLKEMLQYEIQITFDILDLKLQKKTLNLNAPITFPPSVTGQSGQVESIKSHKASKEKKAKAKKK
;
A
#
# COMPACT_ATOMS: atom_id res chain seq x y z
N MET A 1 7.12 -46.52 -8.18
CA MET A 1 7.86 -46.67 -6.91
C MET A 1 8.05 -45.27 -6.37
N SER A 2 7.46 -44.81 -5.28
CA SER A 2 6.53 -45.35 -4.29
C SER A 2 5.75 -44.11 -3.81
N LEU A 3 4.42 -44.15 -3.88
CA LEU A 3 3.53 -44.28 -2.71
C LEU A 3 3.79 -43.20 -1.65
N ASP A 4 3.01 -42.12 -1.68
CA ASP A 4 1.75 -41.92 -0.92
C ASP A 4 2.00 -41.77 0.58
N LEU A 5 1.63 -40.61 1.14
CA LEU A 5 0.72 -40.56 2.28
C LEU A 5 0.34 -39.09 2.52
N ALA A 6 -0.77 -38.70 1.89
CA ALA A 6 -1.63 -37.66 2.41
C ALA A 6 -2.17 -38.13 3.78
N HIS A 7 -1.92 -37.36 4.84
CA HIS A 7 -2.63 -37.53 6.10
C HIS A 7 -3.80 -36.54 6.19
N PRO A 8 -5.01 -37.01 6.54
CA PRO A 8 -6.21 -36.20 6.62
C PRO A 8 -6.15 -35.24 7.82
N PHE A 9 -6.62 -34.02 7.60
CA PHE A 9 -6.91 -33.06 8.66
C PHE A 9 -8.12 -33.56 9.45
N VAL A 10 -7.86 -34.46 10.41
CA VAL A 10 -8.83 -34.90 11.41
C VAL A 10 -9.03 -33.74 12.37
N GLY A 11 -10.27 -33.29 12.50
CA GLY A 11 -10.67 -32.28 13.46
C GLY A 11 -10.25 -32.67 14.87
N GLN A 12 -9.25 -31.97 15.40
CA GLN A 12 -8.83 -32.13 16.77
C GLN A 12 -9.74 -31.25 17.63
N ALA A 13 -10.70 -31.91 18.27
CA ALA A 13 -11.48 -31.34 19.35
C ALA A 13 -10.52 -30.71 20.37
N ALA A 14 -10.72 -29.43 20.65
CA ALA A 14 -10.01 -28.72 21.69
C ALA A 14 -10.11 -29.49 23.01
N PRO A 15 -9.03 -29.60 23.80
CA PRO A 15 -9.13 -30.12 25.15
C PRO A 15 -10.13 -29.26 25.91
N GLN A 16 -11.23 -29.89 26.32
CA GLN A 16 -12.13 -29.29 27.29
C GLN A 16 -11.35 -29.13 28.59
N HIS A 17 -10.78 -27.95 28.78
CA HIS A 17 -10.38 -27.51 30.09
C HIS A 17 -11.61 -27.62 30.99
N PRO A 18 -11.51 -28.26 32.16
CA PRO A 18 -12.57 -28.16 33.14
C PRO A 18 -12.74 -26.67 33.39
N LYS A 19 -13.90 -26.14 33.02
CA LYS A 19 -14.38 -24.87 33.50
C LYS A 19 -14.46 -25.04 35.01
N MET A 20 -13.37 -24.71 35.72
CA MET A 20 -13.48 -24.29 37.11
C MET A 20 -14.30 -23.02 37.06
N SER A 21 -15.61 -23.23 37.06
CA SER A 21 -16.62 -22.33 37.58
C SER A 21 -15.97 -21.66 38.77
N ILE A 22 -15.54 -20.41 38.60
CA ILE A 22 -15.09 -19.55 39.68
C ILE A 22 -16.28 -19.56 40.63
N PRO A 23 -16.22 -20.32 41.73
CA PRO A 23 -17.42 -20.64 42.45
C PRO A 23 -17.88 -19.35 43.10
N TYR A 24 -19.20 -19.19 43.13
CA TYR A 24 -20.02 -18.16 43.76
C TYR A 24 -19.74 -17.86 45.25
N LYS A 25 -18.50 -18.00 45.73
CA LYS A 25 -18.03 -17.74 47.09
C LYS A 25 -17.37 -16.38 47.28
N THR A 26 -17.17 -15.59 46.23
CA THR A 26 -16.91 -14.14 46.37
C THR A 26 -18.20 -13.39 46.78
N PHE A 27 -19.37 -14.01 46.61
CA PHE A 27 -20.67 -13.41 46.95
C PHE A 27 -20.99 -13.40 48.46
N GLN A 28 -20.35 -14.27 49.26
CA GLN A 28 -20.43 -14.21 50.72
C GLN A 28 -19.50 -13.12 51.31
N PHE A 29 -18.51 -12.67 50.55
CA PHE A 29 -17.66 -11.53 50.89
C PHE A 29 -18.35 -10.19 50.66
N TYR A 30 -19.27 -10.12 49.69
CA TYR A 30 -20.09 -8.92 49.48
C TYR A 30 -20.99 -8.59 50.68
N GLN A 31 -21.40 -9.59 51.48
CA GLN A 31 -22.10 -9.32 52.74
C GLN A 31 -21.21 -8.72 53.83
N PHE A 32 -19.89 -8.81 53.70
CA PHE A 32 -18.93 -8.21 54.63
C PHE A 32 -18.85 -6.68 54.47
N SER A 33 -19.20 -6.15 53.28
CA SER A 33 -19.19 -4.71 52.97
C SER A 33 -20.59 -4.06 52.95
N THR A 34 -21.68 -4.83 52.99
CA THR A 34 -23.06 -4.30 52.89
C THR A 34 -23.79 -4.14 54.22
N LYS A 35 -23.09 -3.89 55.34
CA LYS A 35 -23.69 -3.16 56.48
C LYS A 35 -23.52 -1.65 56.30
N LYS A 36 -23.96 -1.15 55.13
CA LYS A 36 -24.24 0.29 54.89
C LYS A 36 -25.74 0.48 54.63
N GLN A 37 -26.57 -0.35 55.26
CA GLN A 37 -28.03 -0.24 55.30
C GLN A 37 -28.55 -0.45 56.72
N GLU A 38 -28.09 0.40 57.64
CA GLU A 38 -28.93 0.98 58.69
C GLU A 38 -28.09 2.02 59.41
N GLY A 39 -28.33 3.29 59.06
CA GLY A 39 -27.87 4.51 59.72
C GLY A 39 -26.67 4.42 60.67
N GLN A 40 -25.45 4.45 60.12
CA GLN A 40 -24.33 5.14 60.76
C GLN A 40 -23.30 5.49 59.70
N GLU A 41 -23.24 6.77 59.37
CA GLU A 41 -22.07 7.39 58.75
C GLU A 41 -21.01 7.53 59.85
N ASP A 42 -20.14 6.52 59.98
CA ASP A 42 -18.70 6.72 60.24
C ASP A 42 -18.00 5.35 60.27
N ASP A 43 -16.92 5.25 59.50
CA ASP A 43 -15.98 4.13 59.37
C ASP A 43 -16.55 2.72 59.06
N GLY A 44 -16.06 2.10 57.99
CA GLY A 44 -16.41 0.72 57.63
C GLY A 44 -16.20 -0.26 58.79
N CYS A 45 -16.86 -1.43 58.74
CA CYS A 45 -16.80 -2.47 59.78
C CYS A 45 -15.41 -2.51 60.45
N SER A 46 -15.35 -2.50 61.76
CA SER A 46 -14.07 -2.61 62.46
C SER A 46 -13.54 -4.05 62.36
N ILE A 47 -12.21 -4.21 62.46
CA ILE A 47 -11.60 -5.55 62.50
C ILE A 47 -12.18 -6.41 63.65
N THR A 48 -12.57 -5.77 64.74
CA THR A 48 -13.22 -6.42 65.89
C THR A 48 -14.59 -6.99 65.52
N GLU A 49 -15.39 -6.26 64.74
CA GLU A 49 -16.67 -6.75 64.25
C GLU A 49 -16.50 -7.87 63.23
N ALA A 50 -15.46 -7.79 62.38
CA ALA A 50 -15.10 -8.84 61.44
C ALA A 50 -14.77 -10.16 62.15
N VAL A 51 -13.95 -10.10 63.21
CA VAL A 51 -13.61 -11.26 64.05
C VAL A 51 -14.85 -11.80 64.77
N LYS A 52 -15.70 -10.92 65.31
CA LYS A 52 -16.96 -11.33 65.97
C LYS A 52 -17.93 -12.01 65.01
N MET A 53 -18.01 -11.55 63.76
CA MET A 53 -18.81 -12.19 62.73
C MET A 53 -18.24 -13.56 62.33
N LEU A 54 -16.91 -13.69 62.24
CA LEU A 54 -16.27 -14.99 62.00
C LEU A 54 -16.58 -15.96 63.14
N ASP A 55 -16.48 -15.53 64.40
CA ASP A 55 -16.82 -16.36 65.56
C ASP A 55 -18.27 -16.85 65.53
N ASN A 56 -19.21 -15.95 65.25
CA ASN A 56 -20.63 -16.32 65.09
C ASN A 56 -20.83 -17.34 63.96
N LYS A 57 -20.14 -17.17 62.82
CA LYS A 57 -20.23 -18.10 61.70
C LYS A 57 -19.62 -19.46 62.01
N LEU A 58 -18.49 -19.51 62.71
CA LEU A 58 -17.88 -20.77 63.13
C LEU A 58 -18.78 -21.52 64.11
N ARG A 59 -19.52 -20.80 64.97
CA ARG A 59 -20.54 -21.37 65.85
C ARG A 59 -21.71 -21.98 65.07
N ASP A 60 -22.20 -21.30 64.04
CA ASP A 60 -23.24 -21.82 63.14
C ASP A 60 -22.80 -23.15 62.46
N TYR A 61 -21.51 -23.28 62.16
CA TYR A 61 -20.93 -24.45 61.50
C TYR A 61 -20.53 -25.57 62.46
N GLN A 62 -20.65 -25.36 63.77
CA GLN A 62 -20.20 -26.31 64.79
C GLN A 62 -20.95 -27.66 64.74
N GLU A 63 -22.20 -27.65 64.27
CA GLU A 63 -23.01 -28.86 64.10
C GLU A 63 -22.64 -29.66 62.83
N GLN A 64 -21.96 -29.03 61.86
CA GLN A 64 -21.69 -29.61 60.54
C GLN A 64 -20.24 -30.05 60.36
N PHE A 65 -19.31 -29.47 61.13
CA PHE A 65 -17.88 -29.72 61.00
C PHE A 65 -17.27 -30.17 62.32
N ASN A 66 -16.27 -31.04 62.24
CA ASN A 66 -15.46 -31.41 63.39
C ASN A 66 -14.53 -30.25 63.82
N THR A 67 -14.03 -30.31 65.06
CA THR A 67 -13.21 -29.25 65.65
C THR A 67 -11.94 -28.96 64.84
N THR A 68 -11.30 -30.00 64.27
CA THR A 68 -10.10 -29.85 63.45
C THR A 68 -10.37 -29.04 62.18
N HIS A 69 -11.49 -29.29 61.50
CA HIS A 69 -11.89 -28.55 60.31
C HIS A 69 -12.29 -27.10 60.64
N LEU A 70 -12.94 -26.87 61.78
CA LEU A 70 -13.27 -25.51 62.23
C LEU A 70 -12.01 -24.69 62.54
N LEU A 71 -10.99 -25.31 63.16
CA LEU A 71 -9.70 -24.67 63.40
C LEU A 71 -9.00 -24.34 62.08
N ALA A 72 -8.93 -25.28 61.14
CA ALA A 72 -8.35 -25.04 59.82
C ALA A 72 -9.09 -23.91 59.05
N LEU A 73 -10.41 -23.83 59.20
CA LEU A 73 -11.21 -22.75 58.61
C LEU A 73 -10.92 -21.40 59.28
N CYS A 74 -10.80 -21.37 60.60
CA CYS A 74 -10.41 -20.19 61.35
C CYS A 74 -9.02 -19.68 60.91
N ASP A 75 -8.03 -20.59 60.81
CA ASP A 75 -6.68 -20.27 60.36
C ASP A 75 -6.68 -19.74 58.91
N TYR A 76 -7.50 -20.34 58.03
CA TYR A 76 -7.66 -19.86 56.66
C TYR A 76 -8.18 -18.42 56.63
N PHE A 77 -9.28 -18.12 57.35
CA PHE A 77 -9.85 -16.77 57.37
C PHE A 77 -8.94 -15.77 58.07
N HIS A 78 -8.22 -16.18 59.12
CA HIS A 78 -7.25 -15.34 59.77
C HIS A 78 -6.16 -14.90 58.79
N ASN A 79 -5.54 -15.86 58.10
CA ASN A 79 -4.41 -15.59 57.20
C ASN A 79 -4.82 -14.92 55.89
N THR A 80 -6.02 -15.20 55.38
CA THR A 80 -6.46 -14.62 54.10
C THR A 80 -7.17 -13.30 54.27
N PHE A 81 -8.03 -13.13 55.29
CA PHE A 81 -8.90 -11.97 55.41
C PHE A 81 -8.51 -11.06 56.57
N ILE A 82 -8.41 -11.59 57.80
CA ILE A 82 -8.16 -10.77 59.00
C ILE A 82 -6.77 -10.14 58.95
N HIS A 83 -5.76 -10.89 58.50
CA HIS A 83 -4.38 -10.40 58.37
C HIS A 83 -4.28 -9.25 57.35
N HIS A 84 -5.07 -9.30 56.27
CA HIS A 84 -5.09 -8.31 55.20
C HIS A 84 -6.26 -7.32 55.29
N TYR A 85 -6.88 -7.19 56.47
CA TYR A 85 -8.14 -6.47 56.66
C TYR A 85 -8.11 -5.04 56.09
N LYS A 86 -7.03 -4.29 56.38
CA LYS A 86 -6.88 -2.91 55.92
C LYS A 86 -6.79 -2.78 54.40
N LEU A 87 -6.22 -3.77 53.71
CA LEU A 87 -6.15 -3.78 52.25
C LEU A 87 -7.53 -3.98 51.64
N TYR A 88 -8.30 -4.94 52.18
CA TYR A 88 -9.67 -5.16 51.74
C TYR A 88 -10.56 -3.96 52.05
N GLN A 89 -10.43 -3.35 53.23
CA GLN A 89 -11.14 -2.13 53.58
C GLN A 89 -10.80 -0.99 52.60
N TYR A 90 -9.53 -0.81 52.25
CA TYR A 90 -9.12 0.22 51.29
C TYR A 90 -9.67 -0.04 49.89
N VAL A 91 -9.59 -1.27 49.37
CA VAL A 91 -10.03 -1.59 48.00
C VAL A 91 -11.55 -1.62 47.87
N LEU A 92 -12.27 -2.11 48.88
CA LEU A 92 -13.71 -2.36 48.80
C LEU A 92 -14.56 -1.23 49.35
N CYS A 93 -14.04 -0.41 50.27
CA CYS A 93 -14.82 0.64 50.94
C CYS A 93 -14.48 2.06 50.48
N GLN A 94 -13.45 2.26 49.66
CA GLN A 94 -13.10 3.57 49.10
C GLN A 94 -13.62 3.71 47.66
N ASP A 95 -14.18 4.87 47.33
CA ASP A 95 -14.50 5.21 45.94
C ASP A 95 -13.20 5.46 45.17
N GLN A 96 -12.81 4.51 44.31
CA GLN A 96 -11.62 4.64 43.50
C GLN A 96 -11.92 5.41 42.21
N GLU A 97 -11.19 6.50 41.96
CA GLU A 97 -11.26 7.23 40.70
C GLU A 97 -10.61 6.40 39.58
N VAL A 98 -11.41 5.61 38.85
CA VAL A 98 -10.92 4.82 37.71
C VAL A 98 -10.63 5.75 36.54
N LYS A 99 -9.35 6.12 36.37
CA LYS A 99 -8.88 6.87 35.19
C LYS A 99 -8.82 5.96 33.98
N LEU A 100 -9.97 5.77 33.35
CA LEU A 100 -10.13 4.99 32.12
C LEU A 100 -9.67 5.85 30.93
N THR A 101 -8.47 5.57 30.41
CA THR A 101 -8.01 6.20 29.16
C THR A 101 -8.69 5.48 27.99
N LEU A 102 -9.70 6.12 27.40
CA LEU A 102 -10.34 5.66 26.17
C LEU A 102 -9.56 6.21 24.97
N THR A 103 -8.87 5.32 24.26
CA THR A 103 -8.23 5.65 22.98
C THR A 103 -9.15 5.19 21.84
N LEU A 104 -9.70 6.15 21.11
CA LEU A 104 -10.45 5.89 19.88
C LEU A 104 -9.47 5.53 18.77
N LEU A 105 -9.50 4.26 18.32
CA LEU A 105 -8.76 3.79 17.17
C LEU A 105 -9.71 3.81 15.96
N GLU A 106 -9.45 4.68 14.99
CA GLU A 106 -10.15 4.68 13.72
C GLU A 106 -9.64 3.50 12.88
N VAL A 107 -10.51 2.53 12.63
CA VAL A 107 -10.21 1.40 11.74
C VAL A 107 -10.72 1.76 10.36
N CYS A 108 -9.82 2.22 9.48
CA CYS A 108 -10.17 2.48 8.08
C CYS A 108 -10.45 1.17 7.36
N THR A 109 -11.63 1.04 6.75
CA THR A 109 -11.93 -0.07 5.85
C THR A 109 -11.24 0.13 4.50
N PRO A 110 -10.69 -0.92 3.88
CA PRO A 110 -10.12 -0.82 2.54
C PRO A 110 -11.17 -0.34 1.53
N PRO A 111 -10.76 0.36 0.46
CA PRO A 111 -11.69 0.78 -0.58
C PRO A 111 -12.40 -0.43 -1.17
N GLN A 112 -13.69 -0.25 -1.49
CA GLN A 112 -14.47 -1.32 -2.09
C GLN A 112 -13.89 -1.69 -3.45
N PRO A 113 -13.63 -2.98 -3.73
CA PRO A 113 -13.10 -3.40 -5.01
C PRO A 113 -14.09 -3.07 -6.13
N LEU A 114 -13.53 -2.76 -7.30
CA LEU A 114 -14.33 -2.48 -8.49
C LEU A 114 -15.15 -3.73 -8.90
N PRO A 115 -16.31 -3.54 -9.53
CA PRO A 115 -17.10 -4.65 -10.05
C PRO A 115 -16.30 -5.52 -11.03
N LEU A 116 -16.50 -6.84 -11.01
CA LEU A 116 -15.85 -7.77 -11.95
C LEU A 116 -16.13 -7.45 -13.42
N ALA A 117 -17.24 -6.77 -13.73
CA ALA A 117 -17.56 -6.30 -15.07
C ALA A 117 -16.56 -5.25 -15.60
N GLN A 118 -15.81 -4.59 -14.72
CA GLN A 118 -14.70 -3.70 -15.07
C GLN A 118 -13.35 -4.44 -15.09
N GLY A 119 -13.37 -5.74 -14.80
CA GLY A 119 -12.20 -6.59 -14.89
C GLY A 119 -11.77 -6.76 -16.35
N MET A 120 -10.46 -6.78 -16.56
CA MET A 120 -9.86 -7.09 -17.84
C MET A 120 -9.42 -8.54 -17.85
N ASP A 121 -9.55 -9.21 -19.01
CA ASP A 121 -8.98 -10.53 -19.18
C ASP A 121 -7.46 -10.48 -18.95
N ARG A 122 -6.93 -11.51 -18.29
CA ARG A 122 -5.52 -11.55 -17.89
C ARG A 122 -4.58 -11.46 -19.09
N ASP A 123 -4.92 -12.15 -20.18
CA ASP A 123 -4.04 -12.23 -21.34
C ASP A 123 -4.10 -10.91 -22.14
N VAL A 124 -5.27 -10.27 -22.20
CA VAL A 124 -5.42 -8.89 -22.72
C VAL A 124 -4.60 -7.90 -21.89
N TRP A 125 -4.72 -7.93 -20.56
CA TRP A 125 -3.95 -7.03 -19.68
C TRP A 125 -2.43 -7.25 -19.83
N LYS A 126 -1.99 -8.50 -19.91
CA LYS A 126 -0.57 -8.83 -20.11
C LYS A 126 -0.06 -8.31 -21.46
N HIS A 127 -0.86 -8.47 -22.51
CA HIS A 127 -0.55 -7.94 -23.84
C HIS A 127 -0.42 -6.42 -23.83
N GLU A 128 -1.39 -5.72 -23.24
CA GLU A 128 -1.37 -4.26 -23.10
C GLU A 128 -0.15 -3.78 -22.31
N GLN A 129 0.20 -4.47 -21.22
CA GLN A 129 1.38 -4.16 -20.43
C GLN A 129 2.67 -4.30 -21.24
N GLN A 130 2.82 -5.38 -22.00
CA GLN A 130 3.98 -5.58 -22.88
C GLN A 130 4.04 -4.54 -24.00
N MET A 131 2.90 -4.18 -24.59
CA MET A 131 2.80 -3.12 -25.59
C MET A 131 3.17 -1.74 -25.02
N ALA A 132 2.75 -1.45 -23.78
CA ALA A 132 3.09 -0.22 -23.08
C ALA A 132 4.58 -0.14 -22.77
N GLU A 133 5.18 -1.24 -22.30
CA GLU A 133 6.62 -1.33 -22.02
C GLU A 133 7.46 -1.08 -23.29
N LEU A 134 7.14 -1.76 -24.39
CA LEU A 134 7.84 -1.55 -25.67
C LEU A 134 7.66 -0.13 -26.21
N THR A 135 6.47 0.47 -26.04
CA THR A 135 6.22 1.84 -26.46
C THR A 135 6.98 2.85 -25.61
N MET A 136 7.05 2.63 -24.30
CA MET A 136 7.85 3.46 -23.40
C MET A 136 9.34 3.35 -23.73
N ALA A 137 9.84 2.14 -23.99
CA ALA A 137 11.22 1.93 -24.42
C ALA A 137 11.55 2.66 -25.73
N GLU A 138 10.63 2.63 -26.71
CA GLU A 138 10.78 3.36 -27.98
C GLU A 138 10.84 4.88 -27.76
N VAL A 139 9.94 5.43 -26.95
CA VAL A 139 9.95 6.86 -26.57
C VAL A 139 11.26 7.21 -25.86
N GLN A 140 11.72 6.37 -24.94
CA GLN A 140 12.97 6.60 -24.23
C GLN A 140 14.18 6.64 -25.17
N LYS A 141 14.23 5.77 -26.18
CA LYS A 141 15.29 5.78 -27.20
C LYS A 141 15.29 7.08 -28.00
N HIS A 142 14.11 7.56 -28.40
CA HIS A 142 13.98 8.87 -29.07
C HIS A 142 14.42 10.03 -28.17
N THR A 143 14.01 10.05 -26.90
CA THR A 143 14.42 11.07 -25.94
C THR A 143 15.93 11.07 -25.71
N ASN A 144 16.53 9.90 -25.50
CA ASN A 144 17.98 9.76 -25.33
C ASN A 144 18.76 10.27 -26.55
N MET A 145 18.23 10.07 -27.76
CA MET A 145 18.83 10.61 -28.98
C MET A 145 18.82 12.13 -29.02
N LEU A 146 17.71 12.77 -28.64
CA LEU A 146 17.64 14.22 -28.58
C LEU A 146 18.62 14.78 -27.54
N LEU A 147 18.66 14.18 -26.35
CA LEU A 147 19.58 14.58 -25.27
C LEU A 147 21.04 14.44 -25.67
N LEU A 148 21.42 13.35 -26.34
CA LEU A 148 22.80 13.19 -26.80
C LEU A 148 23.15 14.19 -27.89
N LYS A 149 22.26 14.44 -28.86
CA LYS A 149 22.49 15.45 -29.91
C LYS A 149 22.74 16.83 -29.30
N GLU A 150 21.96 17.21 -28.29
CA GLU A 150 22.15 18.45 -27.54
C GLU A 150 23.49 18.47 -26.79
N ALA A 151 23.83 17.39 -26.07
CA ALA A 151 25.08 17.29 -25.33
C ALA A 151 26.32 17.38 -26.25
N LEU A 152 26.29 16.70 -27.41
CA LEU A 152 27.37 16.75 -28.38
C LEU A 152 27.53 18.15 -29.00
N CYS A 153 26.42 18.84 -29.30
CA CYS A 153 26.46 20.23 -29.78
C CYS A 153 27.12 21.15 -28.74
N LEU A 154 26.75 21.04 -27.47
CA LEU A 154 27.33 21.84 -26.38
C LEU A 154 28.81 21.53 -26.19
N GLU A 155 29.20 20.26 -26.26
CA GLU A 155 30.60 19.86 -26.13
C GLU A 155 31.44 20.34 -27.31
N GLN A 156 30.91 20.25 -28.54
CA GLN A 156 31.56 20.80 -29.72
C GLN A 156 31.78 22.31 -29.58
N GLU A 157 30.76 23.06 -29.18
CA GLU A 157 30.86 24.50 -28.96
C GLU A 157 31.93 24.82 -27.90
N ARG A 158 31.92 24.09 -26.78
CA ARG A 158 32.90 24.23 -25.70
C ARG A 158 34.33 23.97 -26.19
N MET A 159 34.54 22.90 -26.96
CA MET A 159 35.86 22.56 -27.50
C MET A 159 36.35 23.61 -28.50
N LEU A 160 35.51 24.03 -29.44
CA LEU A 160 35.85 25.09 -30.39
C LEU A 160 36.18 26.40 -29.66
N GLN A 161 35.35 26.80 -28.71
CA GLN A 161 35.56 28.02 -27.94
C GLN A 161 36.90 27.99 -27.20
N LYS A 162 37.26 26.85 -26.59
CA LYS A 162 38.57 26.68 -25.93
C LYS A 162 39.71 26.88 -26.92
N THR A 163 39.65 26.23 -28.08
CA THR A 163 40.68 26.34 -29.13
C THR A 163 40.84 27.79 -29.61
N PHE A 164 39.75 28.54 -29.74
CA PHE A 164 39.81 29.96 -30.11
C PHE A 164 40.26 30.88 -28.97
N GLN A 165 39.91 30.59 -27.71
CA GLN A 165 40.33 31.37 -26.54
C GLN A 165 41.84 31.28 -26.31
N ASP A 166 42.42 30.08 -26.43
CA ASP A 166 43.86 29.86 -26.24
C ASP A 166 44.70 30.73 -27.19
N ILE A 167 44.15 31.05 -28.36
CA ILE A 167 44.77 31.90 -29.38
C ILE A 167 44.51 33.38 -29.13
N ASN A 168 43.28 33.75 -28.78
CA ASN A 168 42.92 35.13 -28.49
C ASN A 168 43.67 35.67 -27.26
N ALA A 169 43.95 34.82 -26.28
CA ALA A 169 44.77 35.15 -25.10
C ALA A 169 46.22 35.54 -25.45
N GLN A 170 46.72 35.16 -26.63
CA GLN A 170 48.09 35.48 -27.05
C GLN A 170 48.24 36.87 -27.69
N GLY A 171 47.15 37.57 -28.01
CA GLY A 171 47.13 38.99 -28.41
C GLY A 171 48.02 39.37 -29.61
N ARG A 172 48.53 38.40 -30.37
CA ARG A 172 49.50 38.59 -31.46
C ARG A 172 48.91 38.19 -32.80
N VAL A 173 49.47 38.75 -33.88
CA VAL A 173 49.18 38.31 -35.25
C VAL A 173 49.65 36.86 -35.41
N LEU A 174 48.74 35.99 -35.84
CA LEU A 174 49.02 34.57 -36.04
C LEU A 174 49.95 34.38 -37.24
N LYS A 175 50.94 33.50 -37.10
CA LYS A 175 51.73 33.00 -38.23
C LYS A 175 50.88 32.03 -39.07
N ARG A 176 51.28 31.84 -40.33
CA ARG A 176 50.62 30.90 -41.25
C ARG A 176 50.48 29.50 -40.65
N GLU A 177 51.57 28.90 -40.18
CA GLU A 177 51.53 27.58 -39.53
C GLU A 177 50.58 27.51 -38.31
N GLU A 178 50.51 28.57 -37.51
CA GLU A 178 49.62 28.61 -36.34
C GLU A 178 48.15 28.64 -36.77
N LEU A 179 47.84 29.36 -37.85
CA LEU A 179 46.51 29.39 -38.45
C LEU A 179 46.14 28.05 -39.11
N GLU A 180 47.07 27.42 -39.83
CA GLU A 180 46.86 26.11 -40.46
C GLU A 180 46.56 25.05 -39.39
N ASN A 181 47.33 25.04 -38.29
CA ASN A 181 47.08 24.13 -37.16
C ASN A 181 45.72 24.40 -36.49
N LEU A 182 45.33 25.67 -36.31
CA LEU A 182 44.01 26.02 -35.77
C LEU A 182 42.87 25.49 -36.66
N ILE A 183 42.99 25.67 -37.97
CA ILE A 183 42.00 25.17 -38.92
C ILE A 183 41.92 23.65 -38.86
N HIS A 184 43.07 22.98 -38.83
CA HIS A 184 43.13 21.52 -38.69
C HIS A 184 42.45 21.04 -37.40
N GLU A 185 42.72 21.69 -36.27
CA GLU A 185 42.12 21.33 -34.97
C GLU A 185 40.61 21.55 -34.98
N ALA A 186 40.14 22.67 -35.51
CA ALA A 186 38.70 22.96 -35.62
C ALA A 186 37.98 21.95 -36.52
N ILE A 187 38.58 21.58 -37.66
CA ILE A 187 38.05 20.54 -38.55
C ILE A 187 38.04 19.19 -37.84
N HIS A 188 39.11 18.85 -37.12
CA HIS A 188 39.21 17.59 -36.39
C HIS A 188 38.12 17.48 -35.32
N ILE A 189 37.90 18.53 -34.53
CA ILE A 189 36.79 18.62 -33.55
C ILE A 189 35.43 18.39 -34.23
N GLN A 190 35.18 19.02 -35.37
CA GLN A 190 33.93 18.84 -36.11
C GLN A 190 33.78 17.41 -36.66
N MET A 191 34.85 16.83 -37.20
CA MET A 191 34.85 15.47 -37.76
C MET A 191 34.58 14.43 -36.68
N GLU A 192 35.24 14.51 -35.53
CA GLU A 192 35.04 13.54 -34.43
C GLU A 192 33.63 13.66 -33.84
N CYS A 193 33.12 14.88 -33.64
CA CYS A 193 31.73 15.09 -33.19
C CYS A 193 30.71 14.50 -34.17
N LEU A 194 30.90 14.71 -35.48
CA LEU A 194 30.01 14.18 -36.52
C LEU A 194 30.06 12.64 -36.55
N LYS A 195 31.25 12.07 -36.45
CA LYS A 195 31.46 10.62 -36.42
C LYS A 195 30.73 9.98 -35.24
N GLU A 196 30.87 10.54 -34.04
CA GLU A 196 30.18 10.04 -32.85
C GLU A 196 28.65 10.15 -32.99
N MET A 197 28.15 11.29 -33.48
CA MET A 197 26.72 11.48 -33.74
C MET A 197 26.16 10.44 -34.71
N LEU A 198 26.85 10.20 -35.83
CA LEU A 198 26.42 9.22 -36.83
C LEU A 198 26.44 7.79 -36.28
N GLN A 199 27.50 7.41 -35.57
CA GLN A 199 27.60 6.08 -34.96
C GLN A 199 26.43 5.83 -33.99
N TYR A 200 26.12 6.80 -33.15
CA TYR A 200 25.02 6.69 -32.21
C TYR A 200 23.65 6.67 -32.90
N GLU A 201 23.44 7.52 -33.92
CA GLU A 201 22.19 7.55 -34.67
C GLU A 201 21.92 6.23 -35.39
N ILE A 202 22.95 5.61 -35.96
CA ILE A 202 22.86 4.26 -36.54
C ILE A 202 22.43 3.26 -35.47
N GLN A 203 23.12 3.23 -34.33
CA GLN A 203 22.82 2.29 -33.25
C GLN A 203 21.38 2.44 -32.73
N ILE A 204 20.96 3.66 -32.40
CA ILE A 204 19.61 3.92 -31.91
C ILE A 204 18.54 3.60 -32.96
N THR A 205 18.82 3.86 -34.24
CA THR A 205 17.88 3.52 -35.31
C THR A 205 17.67 2.01 -35.37
N PHE A 206 18.73 1.21 -35.27
CA PHE A 206 18.60 -0.25 -35.19
C PHE A 206 17.81 -0.69 -33.95
N ASP A 207 18.10 -0.12 -32.78
CA ASP A 207 17.37 -0.42 -31.55
C ASP A 207 15.86 -0.11 -31.67
N ILE A 208 15.52 1.04 -32.27
CA ILE A 208 14.11 1.44 -32.49
C ILE A 208 13.44 0.51 -33.50
N LEU A 209 14.13 0.12 -34.57
CA LEU A 209 13.61 -0.83 -35.55
C LEU A 209 13.34 -2.19 -34.92
N ASP A 210 14.23 -2.65 -34.04
CA ASP A 210 14.03 -3.89 -33.28
C ASP A 210 12.80 -3.79 -32.36
N LEU A 211 12.66 -2.70 -31.59
CA LEU A 211 11.47 -2.46 -30.77
C LEU A 211 10.18 -2.43 -31.61
N LYS A 212 10.21 -1.79 -32.78
CA LYS A 212 9.08 -1.78 -33.72
C LYS A 212 8.76 -3.16 -34.25
N LEU A 213 9.77 -3.96 -34.55
CA LEU A 213 9.61 -5.35 -34.97
C LEU A 213 8.98 -6.18 -33.85
N GLN A 214 9.47 -6.06 -32.61
CA GLN A 214 8.90 -6.72 -31.44
C GLN A 214 7.42 -6.33 -31.25
N LYS A 215 7.09 -5.04 -31.35
CA LYS A 215 5.69 -4.55 -31.29
C LYS A 215 4.84 -5.17 -32.40
N LYS A 216 5.34 -5.25 -33.63
CA LYS A 216 4.59 -5.88 -34.74
C LYS A 216 4.36 -7.36 -34.49
N THR A 217 5.37 -8.09 -34.04
CA THR A 217 5.25 -9.50 -33.66
C THR A 217 4.23 -9.69 -32.53
N LEU A 218 4.24 -8.82 -31.52
CA LEU A 218 3.28 -8.88 -30.41
C LEU A 218 1.84 -8.58 -30.85
N ASN A 219 1.65 -7.65 -31.79
CA ASN A 219 0.32 -7.36 -32.36
C ASN A 219 -0.24 -8.53 -33.19
N LEU A 220 0.61 -9.28 -33.89
CA LEU A 220 0.18 -10.48 -34.62
C LEU A 220 -0.31 -11.59 -33.67
N ASN A 221 0.14 -11.59 -32.42
CA ASN A 221 -0.23 -12.55 -31.39
C ASN A 221 -1.24 -11.96 -30.38
N ALA A 222 -2.00 -10.94 -30.77
CA ALA A 222 -2.96 -10.30 -29.87
C ALA A 222 -4.04 -11.30 -29.39
N PRO A 223 -4.35 -11.34 -28.09
CA PRO A 223 -5.46 -12.12 -27.56
C PRO A 223 -6.78 -11.71 -28.21
N ILE A 224 -7.63 -12.68 -28.54
CA ILE A 224 -8.95 -12.41 -29.11
C ILE A 224 -9.87 -11.93 -27.99
N THR A 225 -10.31 -10.68 -28.07
CA THR A 225 -11.30 -10.13 -27.14
C THR A 225 -12.70 -10.64 -27.52
N PHE A 226 -13.35 -11.35 -26.61
CA PHE A 226 -14.77 -11.72 -26.73
C PHE A 226 -15.62 -10.90 -25.74
N PRO A 227 -16.79 -10.38 -26.15
CA PRO A 227 -17.31 -10.37 -27.52
C PRO A 227 -16.53 -9.39 -28.41
N PRO A 228 -16.44 -9.65 -29.73
CA PRO A 228 -15.79 -8.71 -30.65
C PRO A 228 -16.54 -7.38 -30.58
N SER A 229 -15.84 -6.33 -30.17
CA SER A 229 -16.36 -4.98 -30.26
C SER A 229 -16.59 -4.69 -31.74
N VAL A 230 -17.86 -4.51 -32.14
CA VAL A 230 -18.19 -3.98 -33.46
C VAL A 230 -17.77 -2.51 -33.48
N THR A 231 -16.48 -2.26 -33.63
CA THR A 231 -16.00 -0.97 -34.11
C THR A 231 -16.18 -1.01 -35.61
N GLY A 232 -17.39 -0.63 -36.03
CA GLY A 232 -17.72 -0.40 -37.41
C GLY A 232 -16.65 0.50 -38.03
N GLN A 233 -16.18 0.08 -39.20
CA GLN A 233 -15.44 0.93 -40.09
C GLN A 233 -16.23 2.24 -40.26
N SER A 234 -15.75 3.33 -39.66
CA SER A 234 -16.10 4.66 -40.12
C SER A 234 -15.34 4.86 -41.43
N GLY A 235 -15.84 4.24 -42.49
CA GLY A 235 -15.61 4.72 -43.84
C GLY A 235 -16.14 6.14 -43.88
N GLN A 236 -15.30 7.08 -44.32
CA GLN A 236 -15.74 8.40 -44.72
C GLN A 236 -16.95 8.27 -45.65
N VAL A 237 -18.13 8.55 -45.12
CA VAL A 237 -19.25 9.04 -45.93
C VAL A 237 -19.11 10.55 -45.89
N GLU A 238 -18.49 11.09 -46.93
CA GLU A 238 -18.49 12.52 -47.23
C GLU A 238 -19.94 13.03 -47.16
N SER A 239 -20.21 13.82 -46.12
CA SER A 239 -21.44 14.59 -46.00
C SER A 239 -21.40 15.70 -47.05
N ILE A 240 -21.94 15.42 -48.24
CA ILE A 240 -22.20 16.45 -49.25
C ILE A 240 -23.32 17.34 -48.71
N LYS A 241 -22.86 18.48 -48.19
CA LYS A 241 -23.64 19.62 -47.71
C LYS A 241 -24.52 20.15 -48.85
N SER A 242 -25.82 19.92 -48.75
CA SER A 242 -26.83 20.46 -49.66
C SER A 242 -26.97 21.98 -49.45
N HIS A 243 -26.35 22.77 -50.34
CA HIS A 243 -26.64 24.20 -50.48
C HIS A 243 -27.74 24.41 -51.52
N LYS A 244 -28.82 25.06 -51.06
CA LYS A 244 -30.03 25.42 -51.80
C LYS A 244 -29.99 26.91 -52.12
N ALA A 245 -30.05 27.26 -53.41
CA ALA A 245 -30.35 28.53 -54.09
C ALA A 245 -29.47 28.58 -55.35
N SER A 246 -29.88 28.96 -56.56
CA SER A 246 -31.05 29.70 -57.07
C SER A 246 -31.09 29.57 -58.62
N LYS A 247 -32.27 29.83 -59.20
CA LYS A 247 -32.59 30.33 -60.57
C LYS A 247 -31.38 30.64 -61.50
N GLU A 248 -31.37 30.32 -62.81
CA GLU A 248 -32.34 30.78 -63.83
C GLU A 248 -32.05 30.21 -65.24
N LYS A 249 -33.13 29.99 -66.02
CA LYS A 249 -33.36 30.23 -67.48
C LYS A 249 -32.75 29.36 -68.63
N LYS A 250 -33.72 28.85 -69.42
CA LYS A 250 -33.86 28.78 -70.91
C LYS A 250 -32.98 27.76 -71.68
N ALA A 251 -33.44 27.03 -72.71
CA ALA A 251 -34.68 27.05 -73.51
C ALA A 251 -34.86 25.76 -74.36
N LYS A 252 -36.12 25.48 -74.74
CA LYS A 252 -36.65 24.85 -75.98
C LYS A 252 -36.05 23.51 -76.49
N ALA A 253 -36.91 22.47 -76.64
CA ALA A 253 -37.63 22.15 -77.89
C ALA A 253 -38.30 20.74 -77.89
N LYS A 254 -39.63 20.72 -78.00
CA LYS A 254 -40.46 20.06 -79.05
C LYS A 254 -40.32 18.54 -79.35
N LYS A 255 -41.36 17.77 -78.98
CA LYS A 255 -42.11 16.69 -79.70
C LYS A 255 -42.83 15.85 -78.61
N LYS A 256 -44.09 15.44 -78.68
CA LYS A 256 -45.12 15.39 -79.72
C LYS A 256 -46.46 15.36 -79.00
#